data_AF-A0A932Y4U8-F1
#
_entry.id   AF-A0A932Y4U8-F1
#
_cell.length_a   1.000
_cell.length_b   1.000
_cell.length_c   1.000
_cell.angle_alpha   90.00
_cell.angle_beta   90.00
_cell.angle_gamma   90.00
#
_symmetry.space_group_name_H-M   'P 1'
#
loop_
_entity.id
_entity.type
_entity.pdbx_description
1 polymer ?
#
loop_
_entity_poly.entity_id
_entity_poly.type
_entity_poly.pdbx_seq_one_letter_code
_entity_poly.pdbx_strand_id
1 'polypeptide(L)'
;MAVANASSVVLSKRTVELNVDISTAKLKLSRADYVSPVVKVLVPELADVTILDHRNTGEGAPCLATYETESPSDVIQSNPQVEKIKFDITLKKSVRLNPEGTACVVHLSEEVDGVIRGFQFVHDRSLFVGERHIDDCR
;
A
#
# COMPACT_ATOMS: atom_id res chain seq x y z
N MET A 1 15.91 28.69 -9.34
CA MET A 1 15.06 27.64 -8.74
C MET A 1 15.79 26.33 -8.91
N ALA A 2 16.42 25.82 -7.84
CA ALA A 2 17.09 24.53 -7.88
C ALA A 2 16.03 23.43 -7.84
N VAL A 3 16.08 22.51 -8.81
CA VAL A 3 15.21 21.34 -8.86
C VAL A 3 15.61 20.45 -7.69
N ALA A 4 14.74 20.28 -6.71
CA ALA A 4 15.01 19.44 -5.54
C ALA A 4 15.26 18.00 -6.03
N ASN A 5 16.49 17.51 -5.87
CA ASN A 5 16.82 16.11 -6.12
C ASN A 5 16.13 15.26 -5.04
N ALA A 6 14.91 14.80 -5.33
CA ALA A 6 14.27 13.78 -4.54
C ALA A 6 15.04 12.47 -4.75
N SER A 7 15.91 12.12 -3.79
CA SER A 7 16.58 10.82 -3.79
C SER A 7 15.63 9.79 -3.20
N SER A 8 15.43 8.67 -3.90
CA SER A 8 14.67 7.53 -3.38
C SER A 8 15.50 6.26 -3.44
N VAL A 9 15.48 5.51 -2.35
CA VAL A 9 16.22 4.25 -2.20
C VAL A 9 15.26 3.18 -1.70
N VAL A 10 15.29 2.01 -2.34
CA VAL A 10 14.58 0.82 -1.86
C VAL A 10 15.32 0.31 -0.62
N LEU A 11 14.63 0.30 0.53
CA LEU A 11 15.16 -0.24 1.78
C LEU A 11 14.91 -1.74 1.90
N SER A 12 13.76 -2.20 1.41
CA SER A 12 13.38 -3.60 1.44
C SER A 12 12.45 -3.90 0.27
N LYS A 13 12.64 -5.08 -0.34
CA LYS A 13 11.71 -5.67 -1.30
C LYS A 13 11.58 -7.14 -0.97
N ARG A 14 10.36 -7.62 -0.75
CA ARG A 14 10.09 -9.02 -0.43
C ARG A 14 8.77 -9.47 -1.03
N THR A 15 8.68 -10.77 -1.26
CA THR A 15 7.45 -11.44 -1.65
C THR A 15 7.00 -12.33 -0.49
N VAL A 16 5.72 -12.27 -0.14
CA VAL A 16 5.11 -13.10 0.90
C VAL A 16 3.88 -13.82 0.33
N GLU A 17 3.55 -14.98 0.87
CA GLU A 17 2.32 -15.69 0.55
C GLU A 17 1.38 -15.62 1.75
N LEU A 18 0.22 -15.01 1.57
CA LEU A 18 -0.79 -14.80 2.63
C LEU A 18 -2.11 -15.45 2.27
N ASN A 19 -2.88 -15.85 3.27
CA ASN A 19 -4.23 -16.33 3.05
C ASN A 19 -5.18 -15.14 2.84
N VAL A 20 -5.88 -15.15 1.71
CA VAL A 20 -6.87 -14.13 1.35
C VAL A 20 -8.23 -14.80 1.26
N ASP A 21 -9.15 -14.35 2.09
CA ASP A 21 -10.56 -14.76 2.03
C ASP A 21 -11.26 -13.98 0.90
N ILE A 22 -11.52 -14.66 -0.21
CA ILE A 22 -12.21 -14.12 -1.40
C ILE A 22 -13.71 -14.40 -1.28
N SER A 23 -14.29 -14.06 -0.14
CA SER A 23 -15.73 -14.06 0.10
C SER A 23 -16.28 -12.64 0.17
N THR A 24 -17.61 -12.51 0.09
CA THR A 24 -18.30 -11.22 0.23
C THR A 24 -18.09 -10.55 1.60
N ALA A 25 -17.61 -11.28 2.60
CA ALA A 25 -17.32 -10.72 3.93
C ALA A 25 -16.05 -9.86 3.95
N LYS A 26 -15.10 -10.14 3.06
CA LYS A 26 -13.79 -9.49 3.03
C LYS A 26 -13.54 -8.73 1.73
N LEU A 27 -14.30 -9.04 0.68
CA LEU A 27 -14.25 -8.36 -0.61
C LEU A 27 -15.49 -7.49 -0.82
N LYS A 28 -15.31 -6.16 -0.87
CA LYS A 28 -16.41 -5.19 -0.86
C LYS A 28 -16.10 -3.94 -1.68
N LEU A 29 -17.14 -3.29 -2.17
CA LEU A 29 -17.03 -1.96 -2.75
C LEU A 29 -17.01 -0.91 -1.63
N SER A 30 -15.99 -0.07 -1.57
CA SER A 30 -15.84 0.94 -0.51
C SER A 30 -15.14 2.20 -1.03
N ARG A 31 -15.60 3.37 -0.56
CA ARG A 31 -15.01 4.68 -0.86
C ARG A 31 -14.01 5.16 0.19
N ALA A 32 -13.83 4.44 1.31
CA ALA A 32 -13.02 4.93 2.42
C ALA A 32 -11.59 5.28 1.97
N ASP A 33 -11.18 6.53 2.14
CA ASP A 33 -9.90 7.11 1.69
C ASP A 33 -9.65 7.12 0.16
N TYR A 34 -10.69 6.95 -0.65
CA TYR A 34 -10.60 7.03 -2.11
C TYR A 34 -11.56 8.08 -2.68
N VAL A 35 -11.18 8.66 -3.82
CA VAL A 35 -12.01 9.68 -4.50
C VAL A 35 -13.34 9.10 -5.01
N SER A 36 -13.33 7.83 -5.41
CA SER A 36 -14.47 7.03 -5.89
C SER A 36 -14.55 5.68 -5.16
N PRO A 37 -15.71 5.00 -5.18
CA PRO A 37 -15.80 3.62 -4.71
C PRO A 37 -14.85 2.71 -5.47
N VAL A 38 -14.11 1.86 -4.76
CA VAL A 38 -13.19 0.87 -5.33
C VAL A 38 -13.44 -0.49 -4.70
N VAL A 39 -13.19 -1.56 -5.45
CA VAL A 39 -13.28 -2.92 -4.93
C VAL A 39 -12.08 -3.16 -4.03
N LYS A 40 -12.35 -3.49 -2.77
CA LYS A 40 -11.34 -3.71 -1.74
C LYS A 40 -11.37 -5.14 -1.24
N VAL A 41 -10.21 -5.63 -0.85
CA VAL A 41 -10.05 -6.88 -0.12
C VAL A 41 -9.37 -6.62 1.22
N LEU A 42 -9.91 -7.16 2.30
CA LEU A 42 -9.29 -7.11 3.62
C LEU A 42 -8.34 -8.30 3.79
N VAL A 43 -7.07 -8.03 4.15
CA VAL A 43 -6.04 -9.05 4.37
C VAL A 43 -5.39 -8.81 5.74
N PRO A 44 -5.97 -9.34 6.84
CA PRO A 44 -5.49 -9.08 8.19
C PRO A 44 -4.00 -9.41 8.42
N GLU A 45 -3.52 -10.50 7.82
CA GLU A 45 -2.14 -10.97 7.93
C GLU A 45 -1.11 -9.95 7.40
N LEU A 46 -1.52 -8.96 6.60
CA LEU A 46 -0.62 -7.88 6.18
C LEU A 46 -0.06 -7.09 7.37
N ALA A 47 -0.82 -6.96 8.46
CA ALA A 47 -0.37 -6.22 9.65
C ALA A 47 0.92 -6.79 10.27
N ASP A 48 1.18 -8.08 10.08
CA ASP A 48 2.36 -8.76 10.61
C ASP A 48 3.58 -8.66 9.67
N VAL A 49 3.36 -8.27 8.42
CA VAL A 49 4.37 -8.26 7.36
C VAL A 49 4.55 -6.89 6.69
N THR A 50 3.86 -5.86 7.14
CA THR A 50 4.07 -4.47 6.70
C THR A 50 4.65 -3.63 7.84
N ILE A 51 5.46 -2.63 7.49
CA ILE A 51 5.99 -1.67 8.47
C ILE A 51 4.99 -0.54 8.70
N LEU A 52 4.28 -0.12 7.64
CA LEU A 52 3.25 0.91 7.71
C LEU A 52 1.87 0.26 7.89
N ASP A 53 0.92 1.04 8.42
CA ASP A 53 -0.45 0.60 8.62
C ASP A 53 -1.29 0.81 7.34
N HIS A 54 -1.60 -0.29 6.65
CA HIS A 54 -2.39 -0.32 5.43
C HIS A 54 -3.90 -0.43 5.68
N ARG A 55 -4.38 -0.09 6.88
CA ARG A 55 -5.81 0.09 7.15
C ARG A 55 -6.33 1.38 6.52
N ASN A 56 -7.47 1.31 5.85
CA ASN A 56 -8.25 2.51 5.54
C ASN A 56 -9.11 2.95 6.73
N THR A 57 -9.52 4.22 6.74
CA THR A 57 -10.41 4.78 7.75
C THR A 57 -11.70 3.95 7.86
N GLY A 58 -12.00 3.49 9.08
CA GLY A 58 -13.19 2.69 9.36
C GLY A 58 -13.10 1.21 8.97
N GLU A 59 -11.95 0.76 8.44
CA GLU A 59 -11.71 -0.67 8.18
C GLU A 59 -11.15 -1.38 9.41
N GLY A 60 -11.59 -2.62 9.64
CA GLY A 60 -11.16 -3.44 10.78
C GLY A 60 -9.82 -4.14 10.58
N ALA A 61 -9.24 -4.10 9.37
CA ALA A 61 -8.01 -4.80 9.00
C ALA A 61 -7.34 -4.11 7.79
N PRO A 62 -6.02 -4.31 7.58
CA PRO A 62 -5.36 -3.84 6.38
C PRO A 62 -6.07 -4.31 5.11
N CYS A 63 -6.00 -3.49 4.07
CA CYS A 63 -6.70 -3.78 2.82
C CYS A 63 -5.88 -3.38 1.61
N LEU A 64 -6.27 -3.94 0.46
CA LEU A 64 -5.84 -3.46 -0.85
C LEU A 64 -7.06 -3.11 -1.69
N ALA A 65 -6.87 -2.28 -2.71
CA ALA A 65 -7.91 -1.92 -3.66
C ALA A 65 -7.51 -2.30 -5.09
N THR A 66 -8.50 -2.65 -5.90
CA THR A 66 -8.36 -2.73 -7.36
C THR A 66 -9.21 -1.66 -8.02
N TYR A 67 -8.69 -1.15 -9.14
CA TYR A 67 -9.36 -0.18 -10.01
C TYR A 67 -9.85 -0.82 -11.32
N GLU A 68 -9.65 -2.13 -11.47
CA GLU A 68 -9.93 -2.86 -12.72
C GLU A 68 -11.37 -3.38 -12.79
N THR A 69 -12.11 -3.34 -11.68
CA THR A 69 -13.54 -3.64 -11.61
C THR A 69 -14.22 -2.82 -10.51
N GLU A 70 -15.50 -2.53 -10.72
CA GLU A 70 -16.40 -1.92 -9.73
C GLU A 70 -17.26 -2.97 -9.00
N SER A 71 -17.20 -4.24 -9.41
CA SER A 71 -18.02 -5.31 -8.86
C SER A 71 -17.21 -6.36 -8.10
N PRO A 72 -17.43 -6.52 -6.79
CA PRO A 72 -16.88 -7.63 -6.02
C PRO A 72 -17.15 -9.01 -6.63
N SER A 73 -18.30 -9.18 -7.30
CA SER A 73 -18.66 -10.46 -7.91
C SER A 73 -17.68 -10.90 -9.01
N ASP A 74 -17.04 -9.95 -9.69
CA ASP A 74 -16.12 -10.25 -10.78
C ASP A 74 -14.84 -10.89 -10.28
N VAL A 75 -14.44 -10.58 -9.04
CA VAL A 75 -13.32 -11.22 -8.36
C VAL A 75 -13.79 -12.53 -7.70
N ILE A 76 -14.98 -12.57 -7.10
CA ILE A 76 -15.51 -13.77 -6.44
C ILE A 76 -15.89 -14.89 -7.42
N GLN A 77 -16.27 -14.58 -8.66
CA GLN A 77 -16.51 -15.54 -9.76
C GLN A 77 -17.38 -16.75 -9.36
N SER A 78 -18.37 -16.53 -8.48
CA SER A 78 -19.22 -17.59 -7.91
C SER A 78 -18.47 -18.74 -7.22
N ASN A 79 -17.21 -18.54 -6.82
CA ASN A 79 -16.38 -19.53 -6.14
C ASN A 79 -15.72 -18.92 -4.89
N PRO A 80 -16.49 -18.58 -3.84
CA PRO A 80 -15.91 -17.99 -2.63
C PRO A 80 -15.03 -19.01 -1.91
N GLN A 81 -13.77 -18.65 -1.68
CA GLN A 81 -12.80 -19.51 -0.98
C GLN A 81 -11.65 -18.68 -0.41
N VAL A 82 -10.88 -19.30 0.48
CA VAL A 82 -9.60 -18.77 0.93
C VAL A 82 -8.51 -19.24 -0.03
N GLU A 83 -7.71 -18.31 -0.55
CA GLU A 83 -6.61 -18.60 -1.47
C GLU A 83 -5.29 -18.08 -0.90
N LYS A 84 -4.19 -18.77 -1.23
CA LYS A 84 -2.86 -18.25 -0.97
C LYS A 84 -2.46 -17.33 -2.10
N ILE A 85 -2.29 -16.05 -1.80
CA ILE A 85 -1.93 -15.02 -2.76
C ILE A 85 -0.52 -14.52 -2.46
N LYS A 86 0.28 -14.37 -3.52
CA LYS A 86 1.58 -13.71 -3.44
C LYS A 86 1.40 -12.20 -3.42
N PHE A 87 2.02 -11.56 -2.44
CA PHE A 87 2.12 -10.12 -2.35
C PHE A 87 3.57 -9.68 -2.41
N ASP A 88 3.84 -8.69 -3.26
CA ASP A 88 5.11 -7.98 -3.31
C ASP A 88 5.02 -6.73 -2.42
N ILE A 89 5.91 -6.64 -1.44
CA ILE A 89 5.99 -5.54 -0.48
C ILE A 89 7.30 -4.80 -0.73
N THR A 90 7.21 -3.52 -1.07
CA THR A 90 8.37 -2.66 -1.31
C THR A 90 8.36 -1.47 -0.36
N LEU A 91 9.38 -1.36 0.49
CA LEU A 91 9.62 -0.21 1.37
C LEU A 91 10.71 0.68 0.76
N LYS A 92 10.40 1.95 0.56
CA LYS A 92 11.28 2.97 -0.01
C LYS A 92 11.51 4.08 1.01
N LYS A 93 12.74 4.56 1.12
CA LYS A 93 13.08 5.85 1.74
C LYS A 93 13.06 6.89 0.64
N SER A 94 12.45 8.05 0.89
CA SER A 94 12.64 9.22 0.04
C SER A 94 13.09 10.41 0.87
N VAL A 95 13.99 11.20 0.31
CA VAL A 95 14.56 12.38 0.95
C VAL A 95 14.38 13.56 0.00
N ARG A 96 13.84 14.66 0.53
CA ARG A 96 13.64 15.92 -0.21
C ARG A 96 14.13 17.07 0.64
N LEU A 97 14.72 18.09 0.02
CA LEU A 97 15.04 19.34 0.72
C LEU A 97 13.74 20.01 1.19
N ASN A 98 13.77 20.59 2.39
CA ASN A 98 12.72 21.49 2.85
C ASN A 98 12.70 22.77 1.97
N PRO A 99 11.61 23.56 2.00
CA PRO A 99 11.49 24.77 1.19
C PRO A 99 12.63 25.78 1.39
N GLU A 100 13.23 25.80 2.59
CA GLU A 100 14.31 26.70 2.98
C GLU A 100 15.70 26.21 2.52
N GLY A 101 15.82 24.94 2.11
CA GLY A 101 17.09 24.34 1.74
C GLY A 101 18.09 24.24 2.89
N THR A 102 17.59 24.03 4.11
CA THR A 102 18.39 23.92 5.35
C THR A 102 18.35 22.52 5.95
N ALA A 103 17.33 21.74 5.60
CA ALA A 103 17.09 20.41 6.12
C ALA A 103 16.56 19.48 5.03
N CYS A 104 16.64 18.18 5.31
CA CYS A 104 16.07 17.13 4.49
C CYS A 104 14.88 16.47 5.18
N VAL A 105 13.73 16.54 4.53
CA VAL A 105 12.49 15.86 4.90
C VAL A 105 12.60 14.40 4.47
N VAL A 106 12.53 13.49 5.43
CA VAL A 106 12.62 12.04 5.20
C VAL A 106 11.23 11.42 5.29
N HIS A 107 10.86 10.68 4.25
CA HIS A 107 9.64 9.89 4.20
C HIS A 107 9.95 8.41 3.97
N LEU A 108 9.16 7.55 4.61
CA LEU A 108 9.03 6.16 4.21
C LEU A 108 7.78 6.02 3.35
N SER A 109 7.89 5.25 2.27
CA SER A 109 6.75 4.83 1.46
C SER A 109 6.78 3.32 1.35
N GLU A 110 5.67 2.68 1.69
CA GLU A 110 5.50 1.25 1.56
C GLU A 110 4.37 0.96 0.57
N GLU A 111 4.66 0.11 -0.39
CA GLU A 111 3.77 -0.29 -1.47
C GLU A 111 3.55 -1.80 -1.35
N VAL A 112 2.29 -2.22 -1.34
CA VAL A 112 1.87 -3.62 -1.36
C VAL A 112 1.10 -3.86 -2.66
N ASP A 113 1.54 -4.85 -3.42
CA ASP A 113 0.95 -5.27 -4.70
C ASP A 113 0.66 -6.77 -4.66
N GLY A 114 -0.45 -7.18 -5.26
CA GLY A 114 -0.75 -8.60 -5.47
C GLY A 114 -1.82 -8.80 -6.54
N VAL A 115 -1.82 -9.99 -7.16
CA VAL A 115 -2.80 -10.35 -8.19
C VAL A 115 -3.77 -11.39 -7.63
N ILE A 116 -5.06 -11.06 -7.62
CA ILE A 116 -6.13 -11.94 -7.16
C ILE A 116 -7.05 -12.22 -8.34
N ARG A 117 -7.02 -13.46 -8.83
CA ARG A 117 -7.89 -13.94 -9.93
C ARG A 117 -7.84 -13.07 -11.19
N GLY A 118 -6.65 -12.59 -11.52
CA GLY A 118 -6.40 -11.76 -12.70
C GLY A 118 -6.59 -10.26 -12.48
N PHE A 119 -7.00 -9.83 -11.28
CA PHE A 119 -7.13 -8.43 -10.93
C PHE A 119 -5.94 -7.96 -10.09
N GLN A 120 -5.36 -6.82 -10.45
CA GLN A 120 -4.29 -6.20 -9.68
C GLN A 120 -4.87 -5.45 -8.49
N PHE A 121 -4.39 -5.80 -7.29
CA PHE A 121 -4.72 -5.14 -6.03
C PHE A 121 -3.48 -4.44 -5.49
N VAL A 122 -3.63 -3.16 -5.17
CA VAL A 122 -2.54 -2.32 -4.68
C VAL A 122 -2.96 -1.50 -3.48
N HIS A 123 -1.98 -1.14 -2.66
CA HIS A 123 -2.12 -0.09 -1.66
C HIS A 123 -0.76 0.52 -1.35
N ASP A 124 -0.72 1.85 -1.29
CA ASP A 124 0.45 2.58 -0.83
C ASP A 124 0.17 3.35 0.47
N ARG A 125 1.21 3.42 1.30
CA ARG A 125 1.25 4.24 2.51
C ARG A 125 2.53 5.02 2.54
N SER A 126 2.44 6.23 3.10
CA SER A 126 3.59 7.10 3.30
C SER A 126 3.58 7.64 4.72
N LEU A 127 4.75 7.69 5.34
CA LEU A 127 4.96 8.18 6.68
C LEU A 127 6.12 9.18 6.67
N PHE A 128 5.86 10.38 7.20
CA PHE A 128 6.93 11.30 7.54
C PHE A 128 7.71 10.77 8.74
N VAL A 129 9.02 10.63 8.57
CA VAL A 129 9.92 10.12 9.63
C VAL A 129 10.48 11.26 10.47
N GLY A 130 10.79 12.38 9.83
CA GLY A 130 11.48 13.49 10.47
C GLY A 130 12.29 14.33 9.47
N GLU A 131 12.86 15.40 10.00
CA GLU A 131 13.84 16.22 9.30
C GLU A 131 15.25 15.86 9.77
N ARG A 132 16.22 16.00 8.87
CA ARG A 132 17.66 15.86 9.14
C ARG A 132 18.41 17.08 8.65
N HIS A 133 19.60 17.30 9.19
CA HIS A 133 20.47 18.36 8.70
C HIS A 133 20.78 18.16 7.21
N ILE A 134 21.02 19.24 6.47
CA ILE A 134 21.26 19.17 5.02
C ILE A 134 22.45 18.26 4.64
N ASP A 135 23.43 18.10 5.52
CA ASP A 135 24.58 17.24 5.26
C ASP A 135 24.21 15.75 5.18
N ASP A 136 23.06 15.35 5.75
CA ASP A 136 22.54 13.99 5.77
C ASP A 136 21.63 13.67 4.56
N CYS A 137 21.51 14.58 3.59
CA CYS A 137 20.65 14.45 2.40
C CYS A 137 21.13 13.42 1.35
N ARG A 138 22.00 12.47 1.73
CA ARG A 138 22.69 11.55 0.81
C ARG A 138 22.18 10.12 0.91
#